data_AF-C0MDF2-F1
#
_entry.id   AF-C0MDF2-F1
#
_cell.length_a   1.000
_cell.length_b   1.000
_cell.length_c   1.000
_cell.angle_alpha   90.00
_cell.angle_beta   90.00
_cell.angle_gamma   90.00
#
_symmetry.space_group_name_H-M   'P 1'
#
loop_
_entity.id
_entity.type
_entity.pdbx_description
1 polymer ?
#
loop_
_entity_poly.entity_id
_entity_poly.type
_entity_poly.pdbx_seq_one_letter_code
_entity_poly.pdbx_strand_id
1 'polypeptide(L)'
;MKVQGKIIILENDRIEFDFDIRTVIETSHFFIILLSIPFDTESVNNIYGINKTNREMWQIENHQFWTKLLPYENISKGESGDIFATDFYGRRVVIDETTGLIKSHSIVK
;
A
#
# COMPACT_ATOMS: atom_id res chain seq x y z
N MET A 1 -5.23 -16.49 -3.79
CA MET A 1 -5.90 -15.19 -3.60
C MET A 1 -6.64 -14.81 -4.87
N LYS A 2 -7.81 -14.16 -4.77
CA LYS A 2 -8.52 -13.55 -5.91
C LYS A 2 -8.84 -12.09 -5.60
N VAL A 3 -8.73 -11.22 -6.60
CA VAL A 3 -9.08 -9.79 -6.52
C VAL A 3 -10.29 -9.52 -7.42
N GLN A 4 -11.28 -8.78 -6.91
CA GLN A 4 -12.51 -8.41 -7.63
C GLN A 4 -12.92 -6.98 -7.26
N GLY A 5 -12.51 -5.99 -8.05
CA GLY A 5 -12.72 -4.57 -7.75
C GLY A 5 -12.11 -4.22 -6.39
N LYS A 6 -12.94 -3.81 -5.43
CA LYS A 6 -12.58 -3.51 -4.04
C LYS A 6 -12.46 -4.71 -3.09
N ILE A 7 -12.59 -5.96 -3.58
CA ILE A 7 -12.64 -7.16 -2.74
C ILE A 7 -11.42 -8.06 -2.96
N ILE A 8 -10.84 -8.57 -1.86
CA ILE A 8 -9.90 -9.69 -1.85
C ILE A 8 -10.55 -10.91 -1.23
N ILE A 9 -10.36 -12.06 -1.88
CA ILE A 9 -10.74 -13.38 -1.37
C ILE A 9 -9.47 -14.17 -1.05
N LEU A 10 -9.28 -14.47 0.23
CA LEU A 10 -8.18 -15.27 0.77
C LEU A 10 -8.76 -16.58 1.29
N GLU A 11 -8.71 -17.64 0.48
CA GLU A 11 -9.33 -18.93 0.80
C GLU A 11 -10.84 -18.76 1.06
N ASN A 12 -11.25 -18.75 2.33
CA ASN A 12 -12.63 -18.57 2.77
C ASN A 12 -12.91 -17.16 3.34
N ASP A 13 -11.87 -16.33 3.51
CA ASP A 13 -12.00 -14.97 4.01
C ASP A 13 -12.28 -13.98 2.87
N ARG A 14 -13.22 -13.07 3.12
CA ARG A 14 -13.52 -11.96 2.23
C ARG A 14 -13.19 -10.65 2.93
N ILE A 15 -12.31 -9.87 2.30
CA ILE A 15 -11.90 -8.56 2.77
C ILE A 15 -12.36 -7.54 1.73
N GLU A 16 -13.14 -6.55 2.15
CA GLU A 16 -13.67 -5.49 1.29
C GLU A 16 -13.09 -4.14 1.72
N PHE A 17 -12.58 -3.39 0.75
CA PHE A 17 -12.03 -2.06 0.93
C PHE A 17 -13.05 -1.00 0.49
N ASP A 18 -12.86 0.25 0.91
CA ASP A 18 -13.73 1.35 0.51
C ASP A 18 -13.57 1.74 -0.97
N PHE A 19 -12.41 1.42 -1.55
CA PHE A 19 -12.03 1.77 -2.92
C PHE A 19 -11.53 0.56 -3.68
N ASP A 20 -11.55 0.65 -5.02
CA ASP A 20 -11.07 -0.40 -5.89
C ASP A 20 -9.58 -0.68 -5.68
N ILE A 21 -9.21 -1.95 -5.77
CA ILE A 21 -7.82 -2.37 -5.65
C ILE A 21 -7.12 -2.09 -6.98
N ARG A 22 -6.10 -1.24 -6.92
CA ARG A 22 -5.26 -0.90 -8.07
C ARG A 22 -4.24 -1.98 -8.36
N THR A 23 -3.47 -2.35 -7.34
CA THR A 23 -2.35 -3.27 -7.45
C THR A 23 -2.26 -4.12 -6.20
N VAL A 24 -1.90 -5.39 -6.37
CA VAL A 24 -1.48 -6.25 -5.26
C VAL A 24 -0.10 -6.82 -5.58
N ILE A 25 0.82 -6.69 -4.63
CA ILE A 25 2.13 -7.34 -4.66
C ILE A 25 2.15 -8.43 -3.61
N GLU A 26 2.62 -9.60 -4.02
CA GLU A 26 2.83 -10.72 -3.12
C GLU A 26 4.29 -10.76 -2.66
N THR A 27 4.51 -10.72 -1.34
CA THR A 27 5.83 -10.89 -0.71
C THR A 27 5.93 -12.28 -0.09
N SER A 28 6.96 -12.57 0.69
CA SER A 28 7.05 -13.87 1.38
C SER A 28 5.93 -14.03 2.40
N HIS A 29 5.65 -12.96 3.16
CA HIS A 29 4.76 -13.02 4.32
C HIS A 29 3.51 -12.15 4.20
N PHE A 30 3.46 -11.23 3.24
CA PHE A 30 2.37 -10.26 3.12
C PHE A 30 1.79 -10.19 1.69
N PHE A 31 0.53 -9.82 1.62
CA PHE A 31 -0.06 -9.21 0.43
C PHE A 31 -0.07 -7.70 0.64
N ILE A 32 0.62 -6.97 -0.22
CA ILE A 32 0.70 -5.51 -0.18
C ILE A 32 -0.26 -4.95 -1.22
N ILE A 33 -1.20 -4.13 -0.78
CA ILE A 33 -2.37 -3.72 -1.54
C ILE A 33 -2.33 -2.22 -1.68
N LEU A 34 -2.46 -1.76 -2.91
CA LEU A 34 -2.63 -0.36 -3.25
C LEU A 34 -4.08 -0.14 -3.69
N LEU A 35 -4.78 0.78 -3.05
CA LEU A 35 -6.12 1.19 -3.46
C LEU A 35 -6.07 2.35 -4.45
N SER A 36 -6.98 2.34 -5.43
CA SER A 36 -7.18 3.47 -6.36
C SER A 36 -8.16 4.47 -5.74
N ILE A 37 -7.62 5.47 -5.05
CA ILE A 37 -8.42 6.51 -4.41
C ILE A 37 -8.39 7.83 -5.20
N PRO A 38 -9.45 8.64 -5.18
CA PRO A 38 -9.46 9.95 -5.81
C PRO A 38 -8.51 10.97 -5.13
N PHE A 39 -7.96 11.90 -5.91
CA PHE A 39 -7.02 12.93 -5.44
C PHE A 39 -7.64 14.01 -4.53
N ASP A 40 -8.97 14.09 -4.47
CA ASP A 40 -9.75 15.07 -3.71
C ASP A 40 -10.28 14.53 -2.38
N THR A 41 -9.81 13.35 -1.96
CA THR A 41 -10.16 12.76 -0.66
C THR A 41 -9.17 13.18 0.43
N GLU A 42 -9.64 13.26 1.68
CA GLU A 42 -8.78 13.55 2.84
C GLU A 42 -7.86 12.36 3.21
N SER A 43 -8.17 11.16 2.73
CA SER A 43 -7.42 9.94 3.03
C SER A 43 -6.37 9.70 1.96
N VAL A 44 -5.09 9.94 2.25
CA VAL A 44 -3.98 9.69 1.31
C VAL A 44 -3.27 8.36 1.53
N ASN A 45 -3.51 7.70 2.67
CA ASN A 45 -2.86 6.45 3.05
C ASN A 45 -3.58 5.26 2.42
N ASN A 46 -3.32 5.02 1.14
CA ASN A 46 -4.02 4.01 0.34
C ASN A 46 -3.27 2.68 0.20
N ILE A 47 -2.30 2.40 1.09
CA ILE A 47 -1.53 1.16 1.09
C ILE A 47 -1.81 0.37 2.35
N TYR A 48 -2.09 -0.92 2.16
CA TYR A 48 -2.35 -1.89 3.21
C TYR A 48 -1.44 -3.10 3.05
N GLY A 49 -1.06 -3.71 4.16
CA GLY A 49 -0.43 -5.03 4.18
C GLY A 49 -1.31 -6.02 4.92
N ILE A 50 -1.46 -7.23 4.36
CA ILE A 50 -2.18 -8.34 4.99
C ILE A 50 -1.21 -9.49 5.18
N ASN A 51 -1.02 -9.91 6.43
CA ASN A 51 -0.20 -11.05 6.76
C ASN A 51 -0.86 -12.36 6.26
N LYS A 52 -0.09 -13.15 5.52
CA LYS A 52 -0.55 -14.41 4.90
C LYS A 52 -0.79 -15.56 5.88
N THR A 53 -0.35 -15.42 7.12
CA THR A 53 -0.49 -16.47 8.13
C THR A 53 -1.59 -16.13 9.11
N ASN A 54 -1.49 -14.99 9.80
CA ASN A 54 -2.39 -14.61 10.88
C ASN A 54 -3.50 -13.63 10.46
N ARG A 55 -3.52 -13.20 9.18
CA ARG A 55 -4.50 -12.25 8.61
C ARG A 55 -4.48 -10.86 9.25
N GLU A 56 -3.48 -10.54 10.06
CA GLU A 56 -3.29 -9.20 10.61
C GLU A 56 -3.08 -8.20 9.48
N MET A 57 -3.76 -7.06 9.60
CA MET A 57 -3.72 -5.99 8.60
C MET A 57 -3.11 -4.73 9.21
N TRP A 58 -2.20 -4.12 8.47
CA TRP A 58 -1.71 -2.77 8.75
C TRP A 58 -2.05 -1.84 7.58
N GLN A 59 -2.15 -0.55 7.88
CA GLN A 59 -2.20 0.54 6.91
C GLN A 59 -0.88 1.31 7.00
N ILE A 60 -0.41 1.86 5.88
CA ILE A 60 0.82 2.68 5.86
C ILE A 60 0.75 3.81 6.90
N GLU A 61 1.90 4.08 7.50
CA GLU A 61 2.11 5.17 8.46
C GLU A 61 1.69 6.56 7.90
N ASN A 62 1.02 7.35 8.75
CA ASN A 62 0.76 8.77 8.49
C ASN A 62 2.06 9.58 8.55
N HIS A 63 2.26 10.51 7.62
CA HIS A 63 3.45 11.35 7.60
C HIS A 63 3.18 12.79 7.17
N GLN A 64 4.16 13.68 7.40
CA GLN A 64 4.11 15.09 6.98
C GLN A 64 5.36 15.53 6.21
N PHE A 65 6.03 14.61 5.51
CA PHE A 65 7.22 14.92 4.69
C PHE A 65 6.99 15.99 3.62
N TRP A 66 5.75 16.17 3.16
CA TRP A 66 5.38 17.13 2.13
C TRP A 66 4.17 17.95 2.56
N THR A 67 4.13 19.21 2.14
CA THR A 67 3.04 20.16 2.45
C THR A 67 1.70 19.75 1.87
N LYS A 68 1.69 19.14 0.68
CA LYS A 68 0.50 18.54 0.07
C LYS A 68 0.72 17.05 -0.10
N LEU A 69 0.04 16.26 0.70
CA LEU A 69 0.03 14.81 0.54
C LEU A 69 -0.86 14.42 -0.63
N LEU A 70 -0.47 13.35 -1.31
CA LEU A 70 -1.22 12.75 -2.39
C LEU A 70 -1.29 11.24 -2.16
N PRO A 71 -2.34 10.57 -2.64
CA PRO A 71 -2.38 9.14 -2.75
C PRO A 71 -1.16 8.59 -3.50
N TYR A 72 -0.71 7.40 -3.11
CA TYR A 72 0.28 6.67 -3.90
C TYR A 72 -0.37 6.11 -5.17
N GLU A 73 0.36 6.13 -6.26
CA GLU A 73 -0.13 5.70 -7.58
C GLU A 73 0.53 4.39 -8.05
N ASN A 74 1.70 4.06 -7.48
CA ASN A 74 2.46 2.86 -7.80
C ASN A 74 3.09 2.26 -6.53
N ILE A 75 3.17 0.93 -6.51
CA ILE A 75 3.96 0.16 -5.55
C ILE A 75 4.87 -0.81 -6.31
N SER A 76 6.07 -1.06 -5.79
CA SER A 76 6.97 -2.12 -6.24
C SER A 76 7.72 -2.75 -5.06
N LYS A 77 8.16 -3.99 -5.22
CA LYS A 77 8.93 -4.73 -4.20
C LYS A 77 10.43 -4.63 -4.50
N GLY A 78 11.21 -4.29 -3.50
CA GLY A 78 12.66 -4.35 -3.51
C GLY A 78 13.22 -5.74 -3.23
N GLU A 79 14.51 -5.92 -3.51
CA GLU A 79 15.20 -7.20 -3.30
C GLU A 79 15.22 -7.63 -1.83
N SER A 80 15.31 -6.68 -0.91
CA SER A 80 15.38 -6.93 0.54
C SER A 80 14.01 -7.02 1.23
N GLY A 81 12.91 -7.06 0.47
CA GLY A 81 11.54 -7.11 1.02
C GLY A 81 10.92 -5.74 1.31
N ASP A 82 11.67 -4.65 1.15
CA ASP A 82 11.12 -3.30 1.25
C ASP A 82 10.10 -3.02 0.14
N ILE A 83 9.09 -2.22 0.46
CA ILE A 83 8.10 -1.76 -0.51
C ILE A 83 8.40 -0.32 -0.89
N PHE A 84 8.56 -0.06 -2.18
CA PHE A 84 8.65 1.28 -2.72
C PHE A 84 7.26 1.73 -3.14
N ALA A 85 6.82 2.88 -2.67
CA ALA A 85 5.59 3.51 -3.13
C ALA A 85 5.86 4.91 -3.67
N THR A 86 5.20 5.29 -4.76
CA THR A 86 5.38 6.62 -5.37
C THR A 86 4.04 7.31 -5.63
N ASP A 87 3.95 8.59 -5.30
CA ASP A 87 2.82 9.45 -5.65
C ASP A 87 2.93 10.02 -7.08
N PHE A 88 1.89 10.75 -7.51
CA PHE A 88 1.82 11.38 -8.84
C PHE A 88 2.98 12.36 -9.14
N TYR A 89 3.59 12.95 -8.11
CA TYR A 89 4.71 13.88 -8.27
C TYR A 89 6.08 13.19 -8.21
N GLY A 90 6.11 11.85 -8.32
CA GLY A 90 7.34 11.07 -8.25
C GLY A 90 7.96 11.06 -6.85
N ARG A 91 7.20 11.41 -5.81
CA ARG A 91 7.69 11.36 -4.44
C ARG A 91 7.57 9.94 -3.93
N ARG A 92 8.67 9.41 -3.43
CA ARG A 92 8.82 8.01 -3.05
C ARG A 92 8.95 7.88 -1.55
N VAL A 93 8.32 6.86 -0.99
CA VAL A 93 8.62 6.31 0.33
C VAL A 93 9.12 4.88 0.21
N VAL A 94 9.93 4.46 1.19
CA VAL A 94 10.33 3.07 1.41
C VAL A 94 9.63 2.59 2.66
N ILE A 95 8.87 1.51 2.56
CA ILE A 95 7.97 1.02 3.60
C ILE A 95 8.46 -0.34 4.05
N ASP A 96 8.45 -0.56 5.36
CA ASP A 96 8.63 -1.88 5.94
C ASP A 96 7.41 -2.78 5.66
N GLU A 97 7.61 -3.90 4.97
CA GLU A 97 6.50 -4.80 4.61
C GLU A 97 5.79 -5.44 5.82
N THR A 98 6.44 -5.51 6.97
CA THR A 98 5.90 -6.19 8.15
C THR A 98 5.06 -5.26 9.00
N THR A 99 5.45 -3.98 9.07
CA THR A 99 4.88 -3.01 10.01
C THR A 99 4.11 -1.87 9.34
N GLY A 100 4.32 -1.61 8.05
CA GLY A 100 3.76 -0.45 7.36
C GLY A 100 4.43 0.88 7.69
N LEU A 101 5.50 0.86 8.50
CA LEU A 101 6.27 2.05 8.86
C LEU A 101 7.14 2.55 7.70
N ILE A 102 7.29 3.85 7.60
CA ILE A 102 8.10 4.47 6.56
C ILE A 102 9.56 4.55 7.03
N LYS A 103 10.44 3.81 6.35
CA LYS A 103 11.89 3.78 6.62
C LYS A 103 12.61 5.01 6.09
N SER A 104 12.21 5.49 4.90
CA SER A 104 12.82 6.66 4.27
C SER A 104 11.92 7.26 3.19
N HIS A 105 12.24 8.47 2.74
CA HIS A 105 11.55 9.15 1.64
C HIS A 105 12.54 9.88 0.71
N SER A 106 12.16 10.05 -0.55
CA SER A 106 12.96 10.72 -1.59
C SER A 106 12.09 11.26 -2.72
N ILE A 107 12.65 12.06 -3.64
CA ILE A 107 11.99 12.42 -4.90
C ILE A 107 12.70 11.69 -6.04
N VAL A 108 11.95 10.95 -6.86
CA VAL A 108 12.47 10.26 -8.05
C VAL A 108 12.55 11.30 -9.18
N LYS A 109 13.73 11.42 -9.79
CA LYS A 109 13.98 12.28 -10.95
C LYS A 109 13.74 11.53 -12.25
#